data_AF-A0A0C9WMR5-F1
#
_entry.id   AF-A0A0C9WMR5-F1
#
_cell.length_a   1.000
_cell.length_b   1.000
_cell.length_c   1.000
_cell.angle_alpha   90.00
_cell.angle_beta   90.00
_cell.angle_gamma   90.00
#
_symmetry.space_group_name_H-M   'P 1'
#
loop_
_entity.id
_entity.type
_entity.pdbx_description
1 polymer ?
#
loop_
_entity_poly.entity_id
_entity_poly.type
_entity_poly.pdbx_seq_one_letter_code
_entity_poly.pdbx_strand_id
1 'polypeptide(L)'
;MPGLGAYVEEAPYQTHITNHVNQPEINTCQSQHDALVRAATRSSPGRNGAGDLQKGEKYCNVDFIIFAALVGITLLCIVLTYDIICQWSKNFRKRMEEFLPDMQIPDTAHVDVGIPGWHINGHGDTCRDNFNLSYMEGVGRTVGEDIETTWAGTNPLAPSVREMGPAPCHDTLNDHWSGWNFRKIVGFRKLFSKRFHEVFKMSAKQTEVFNQLSATFTPETVTGWEAMVARWNKNQKAPNPYVEPKGGQSYSFNPLCACESNSLIESTLQDVRLELAKEEATQAALGRLPRHRISMATFLMTGFELEDSQYLLRCKVAQKKGLRTSKQLADLQEKRNGLRQLIQNWREVQLIYIPHVASLLSSLPSLPEPDSDSSSIPPELLAENIPLFLPSALPPQIQCLPELLQICQLERRLREPQANDALAAVQRHRRIIQGLWQFKRLNASGVGNKPNTKMVTLYKRLDNKIKRDAQAYRAAWGALGVLDPNGSWSIRLRELKDKDIRGPGKEEQEVSNSRYEPSWIWLVPRVTGSNQTDQEAEFTDSMRVEWAKARARMMRWKEEYLLVQEEMRRVVEYLNWRAAWWRERSSLRTDADASSHW
;
A
#
# COMPACT_ATOMS: atom_id res chain seq x y z
N MET A 1 -37.15 -28.14 -23.84
CA MET A 1 -36.90 -26.70 -23.71
C MET A 1 -35.70 -26.37 -24.57
N PRO A 2 -35.88 -25.71 -25.72
CA PRO A 2 -34.83 -24.83 -26.23
C PRO A 2 -34.57 -23.74 -25.17
N GLY A 3 -33.33 -23.23 -25.06
CA GLY A 3 -33.04 -22.04 -24.21
C GLY A 3 -32.40 -22.27 -22.84
N LEU A 4 -31.69 -23.37 -22.59
CA LEU A 4 -30.86 -23.55 -21.37
C LEU A 4 -29.34 -23.59 -21.64
N GLY A 5 -28.93 -23.44 -22.91
CA GLY A 5 -27.53 -23.44 -23.32
C GLY A 5 -26.81 -22.11 -23.05
N ALA A 6 -25.49 -22.11 -23.22
CA ALA A 6 -24.69 -20.89 -23.11
C ALA A 6 -24.89 -19.98 -24.33
N TYR A 7 -25.14 -20.54 -25.50
CA TYR A 7 -25.44 -19.77 -26.70
C TYR A 7 -26.79 -19.05 -26.62
N VAL A 8 -26.84 -17.83 -27.15
CA VAL A 8 -28.09 -17.10 -27.43
C VAL A 8 -28.95 -17.86 -28.43
N GLU A 9 -30.25 -17.57 -28.47
CA GLU A 9 -31.11 -18.17 -29.49
C GLU A 9 -30.70 -17.72 -30.90
N GLU A 10 -30.40 -18.71 -31.75
CA GLU A 10 -29.75 -18.48 -33.04
C GLU A 10 -30.60 -17.63 -34.01
N ALA A 11 -31.88 -17.96 -34.18
CA ALA A 11 -32.71 -17.25 -35.16
C ALA A 11 -32.93 -15.76 -34.82
N PRO A 12 -33.28 -15.37 -33.57
CA PRO A 12 -33.32 -13.97 -33.16
C PRO A 12 -31.97 -13.26 -33.30
N TYR A 13 -30.88 -13.92 -32.93
CA TYR A 13 -29.54 -13.35 -33.00
C TYR A 13 -29.12 -13.08 -34.46
N GLN A 14 -29.29 -14.05 -35.35
CA GLN A 14 -28.99 -13.92 -36.79
C GLN A 14 -29.81 -12.80 -37.45
N THR A 15 -31.08 -12.67 -37.05
CA THR A 15 -31.95 -11.59 -37.54
C THR A 15 -31.43 -10.22 -37.11
N HIS A 16 -30.99 -10.08 -35.85
CA HIS A 16 -30.45 -8.82 -35.33
C HIS A 16 -29.16 -8.40 -36.05
N ILE A 17 -28.19 -9.30 -36.16
CA ILE A 17 -26.88 -9.00 -36.78
C ILE A 17 -26.98 -8.70 -38.28
N THR A 18 -27.97 -9.27 -38.98
CA THR A 18 -28.20 -9.00 -40.41
C THR A 18 -28.54 -7.53 -40.67
N ASN A 19 -29.16 -6.85 -39.71
CA ASN A 19 -29.44 -5.42 -39.78
C ASN A 19 -28.20 -4.53 -39.51
N HIS A 20 -27.06 -5.12 -39.14
CA HIS A 20 -25.87 -4.43 -38.65
C HIS A 20 -24.59 -4.76 -39.45
N VAL A 21 -24.74 -5.27 -40.68
CA VAL A 21 -23.61 -5.70 -41.54
C VAL A 21 -22.58 -4.60 -41.74
N ASN A 22 -23.03 -3.35 -41.92
CA ASN A 22 -22.17 -2.19 -42.19
C ASN A 22 -21.55 -1.55 -40.94
N GLN A 23 -21.86 -2.03 -39.72
CA GLN A 23 -21.22 -1.52 -38.50
C GLN A 23 -19.74 -1.92 -38.51
N PRO A 24 -18.79 -0.99 -38.27
CA PRO A 24 -17.37 -1.29 -38.24
C PRO A 24 -17.02 -2.17 -37.02
N GLU A 25 -15.91 -2.93 -37.14
CA GLU A 25 -15.29 -3.60 -36.01
C GLU A 25 -14.86 -2.59 -34.94
N ILE A 26 -14.82 -3.02 -33.69
CA ILE A 26 -14.48 -2.13 -32.60
C ILE A 26 -12.98 -1.80 -32.61
N ASN A 27 -12.66 -0.52 -32.45
CA ASN A 27 -11.29 -0.06 -32.32
C ASN A 27 -10.74 -0.40 -30.91
N THR A 28 -9.59 -1.08 -30.85
CA THR A 28 -8.91 -1.37 -29.59
C THR A 28 -8.36 -0.08 -28.97
N CYS A 29 -8.57 0.08 -27.67
CA CYS A 29 -7.99 1.17 -26.90
C CYS A 29 -6.53 0.86 -26.58
N GLN A 30 -5.58 1.13 -27.49
CA GLN A 30 -4.11 1.05 -27.28
C GLN A 30 -3.60 -0.13 -26.41
N SER A 31 -4.28 -1.29 -26.39
CA SER A 31 -3.94 -2.41 -25.53
C SER A 31 -2.96 -3.34 -26.25
N GLN A 32 -1.69 -3.29 -25.85
CA GLN A 32 -0.72 -4.34 -26.15
C GLN A 32 -0.71 -5.27 -24.93
N HIS A 33 -0.95 -6.58 -25.09
CA HIS A 33 -0.34 -7.70 -24.33
C HIS A 33 -1.17 -9.01 -24.43
N ASP A 34 -0.46 -10.15 -24.46
CA ASP A 34 -0.95 -11.54 -24.36
C ASP A 34 -0.94 -12.03 -22.89
N ALA A 35 -1.89 -12.92 -22.53
CA ALA A 35 -2.27 -13.26 -21.16
C ALA A 35 -1.65 -14.55 -20.57
N LEU A 36 -1.40 -14.59 -19.24
CA LEU A 36 -1.51 -15.79 -18.37
C LEU A 36 -1.56 -15.48 -16.83
N VAL A 37 -2.64 -15.96 -16.20
CA VAL A 37 -2.90 -16.46 -14.80
C VAL A 37 -2.93 -15.55 -13.56
N ARG A 38 -4.12 -15.42 -12.94
CA ARG A 38 -4.58 -16.13 -11.70
C ARG A 38 -6.02 -15.70 -11.36
N ALA A 39 -6.97 -16.63 -11.38
CA ALA A 39 -8.36 -16.34 -11.00
C ALA A 39 -8.92 -17.24 -9.91
N ALA A 40 -9.79 -16.64 -9.10
CA ALA A 40 -10.68 -17.35 -8.21
C ALA A 40 -11.93 -17.69 -9.03
N THR A 41 -12.15 -18.97 -9.32
CA THR A 41 -13.20 -19.46 -10.23
C THR A 41 -14.60 -18.93 -9.85
N ARG A 42 -15.10 -17.86 -10.48
CA ARG A 42 -16.48 -17.36 -10.28
C ARG A 42 -17.39 -17.52 -11.49
N SER A 43 -16.84 -17.44 -12.71
CA SER A 43 -17.69 -17.36 -13.91
C SER A 43 -17.23 -18.25 -15.06
N SER A 44 -18.24 -18.74 -15.74
CA SER A 44 -18.24 -19.50 -17.00
C SER A 44 -19.47 -19.01 -17.76
N PRO A 45 -19.56 -19.24 -19.07
CA PRO A 45 -20.71 -18.81 -19.84
C PRO A 45 -22.02 -19.25 -19.16
N GLY A 46 -22.84 -18.26 -18.82
CA GLY A 46 -24.19 -18.44 -18.30
C GLY A 46 -25.18 -18.62 -19.46
N ARG A 47 -26.46 -18.79 -19.13
CA ARG A 47 -27.53 -18.86 -20.14
C ARG A 47 -27.46 -17.63 -21.04
N ASN A 48 -27.51 -17.83 -22.36
CA ASN A 48 -27.45 -16.76 -23.37
C ASN A 48 -26.19 -15.87 -23.28
N GLY A 49 -25.08 -16.37 -22.72
CA GLY A 49 -23.83 -15.64 -22.54
C GLY A 49 -22.81 -15.79 -23.66
N ALA A 50 -23.13 -16.50 -24.75
CA ALA A 50 -22.25 -16.72 -25.89
C ALA A 50 -22.99 -16.48 -27.22
N GLY A 51 -22.28 -15.98 -28.23
CA GLY A 51 -22.80 -15.80 -29.58
C GLY A 51 -21.66 -15.75 -30.58
N ASP A 52 -21.90 -16.26 -31.79
CA ASP A 52 -20.87 -16.29 -32.83
C ASP A 52 -20.64 -14.88 -33.41
N LEU A 53 -19.38 -14.56 -33.69
CA LEU A 53 -18.98 -13.33 -34.34
C LEU A 53 -18.86 -13.56 -35.85
N GLN A 54 -19.39 -12.65 -36.67
CA GLN A 54 -19.39 -12.81 -38.13
C GLN A 54 -18.01 -12.48 -38.70
N LYS A 55 -17.47 -11.32 -38.29
CA LYS A 55 -16.16 -10.82 -38.70
C LYS A 55 -15.71 -9.76 -37.69
N GLY A 56 -14.83 -10.18 -36.79
CA GLY A 56 -14.42 -9.37 -35.64
C GLY A 56 -15.57 -9.08 -34.67
N GLU A 57 -15.23 -8.40 -33.58
CA GLU A 57 -16.19 -7.99 -32.57
C GLU A 57 -16.86 -6.67 -32.97
N LYS A 58 -18.19 -6.60 -32.84
CA LYS A 58 -18.98 -5.37 -33.03
C LYS A 58 -19.90 -5.13 -31.84
N TYR A 59 -20.32 -3.88 -31.67
CA TYR A 59 -21.21 -3.51 -30.56
C TYR A 59 -22.54 -4.25 -30.60
N CYS A 60 -23.12 -4.47 -31.78
CA CYS A 60 -24.39 -5.22 -31.91
C CYS A 60 -24.30 -6.65 -31.37
N ASN A 61 -23.15 -7.33 -31.54
CA ASN A 61 -22.95 -8.67 -30.99
C ASN A 61 -23.01 -8.64 -29.46
N VAL A 62 -22.20 -7.76 -28.85
CA VAL A 62 -22.07 -7.64 -27.39
C VAL A 62 -23.37 -7.14 -26.75
N ASP A 63 -24.03 -6.17 -27.37
CA ASP A 63 -25.32 -5.63 -26.91
C ASP A 63 -26.37 -6.75 -26.85
N PHE A 64 -26.53 -7.50 -27.95
CA PHE A 64 -27.50 -8.60 -28.00
C PHE A 64 -27.23 -9.66 -26.94
N ILE A 65 -25.96 -10.11 -26.80
CA ILE A 65 -25.58 -11.13 -25.83
C ILE A 65 -25.85 -10.66 -24.40
N ILE A 66 -25.47 -9.43 -24.05
CA ILE A 66 -25.70 -8.87 -22.70
C ILE A 66 -27.20 -8.79 -22.40
N PHE A 67 -27.99 -8.22 -23.31
CA PHE A 67 -29.43 -8.07 -23.07
C PHE A 67 -30.13 -9.43 -23.03
N ALA A 68 -29.79 -10.36 -23.92
CA ALA A 68 -30.32 -11.72 -23.91
C ALA A 68 -29.97 -12.51 -22.64
N ALA A 69 -28.78 -12.29 -22.06
CA ALA A 69 -28.36 -12.89 -20.79
C ALA A 69 -29.17 -12.35 -19.58
N LEU A 70 -29.65 -11.11 -19.66
CA LEU A 70 -30.41 -10.46 -18.58
C LEU A 70 -31.92 -10.71 -18.65
N VAL A 71 -32.45 -11.14 -19.80
CA VAL A 71 -33.89 -11.46 -19.97
C VAL A 71 -34.37 -12.41 -18.86
N GLY A 72 -35.47 -12.07 -18.20
CA GLY A 72 -36.08 -12.90 -17.17
C GLY A 72 -35.31 -12.96 -15.84
N ILE A 73 -34.35 -12.06 -15.62
CA ILE A 73 -33.64 -11.91 -14.35
C ILE A 73 -33.90 -10.51 -13.80
N THR A 74 -34.39 -10.42 -12.57
CA THR A 74 -34.59 -9.14 -11.87
C THR A 74 -33.41 -8.88 -10.93
N LEU A 75 -32.53 -7.95 -11.32
CA LEU A 75 -31.37 -7.55 -10.54
C LEU A 75 -31.49 -6.07 -10.13
N LEU A 76 -31.17 -5.76 -8.87
CA LEU A 76 -31.13 -4.39 -8.37
C LEU A 76 -29.85 -3.65 -8.76
N CYS A 77 -28.76 -4.39 -8.93
CA CYS A 77 -27.45 -3.87 -9.28
C CYS A 77 -26.79 -4.80 -10.30
N ILE A 78 -26.26 -4.21 -11.38
CA ILE A 78 -25.60 -4.89 -12.48
C ILE A 78 -24.25 -4.19 -12.68
N VAL A 79 -23.17 -4.97 -12.68
CA VAL A 79 -21.83 -4.47 -13.00
C VAL A 79 -21.36 -5.14 -14.28
N LEU A 80 -21.12 -4.34 -15.31
CA LEU A 80 -20.63 -4.81 -16.60
C LEU A 80 -19.13 -4.61 -16.68
N THR A 81 -18.40 -5.70 -16.84
CA THR A 81 -16.94 -5.68 -17.06
C THR A 81 -16.60 -6.06 -18.48
N TYR A 82 -15.84 -5.20 -19.16
CA TYR A 82 -15.44 -5.41 -20.55
C TYR A 82 -14.18 -4.59 -20.85
N ASP A 83 -13.29 -5.13 -21.68
CA ASP A 83 -11.96 -4.56 -21.89
C ASP A 83 -12.06 -3.13 -22.42
N ILE A 84 -12.96 -2.92 -23.38
CA ILE A 84 -13.21 -1.60 -23.98
C ILE A 84 -14.50 -0.96 -23.46
N ILE A 85 -14.94 -1.30 -22.23
CA ILE A 85 -16.16 -0.75 -21.64
C ILE A 85 -16.17 0.78 -21.66
N CYS A 86 -15.01 1.43 -21.58
CA CYS A 86 -14.87 2.88 -21.61
C CYS A 86 -15.30 3.52 -22.95
N GLN A 87 -15.27 2.73 -24.03
CA GLN A 87 -15.79 3.12 -25.34
C GLN A 87 -17.23 2.64 -25.51
N TRP A 88 -17.48 1.36 -25.22
CA TRP A 88 -18.77 0.70 -25.42
C TRP A 88 -19.90 1.35 -24.60
N SER A 89 -19.64 1.73 -23.35
CA SER A 89 -20.64 2.27 -22.41
C SER A 89 -21.20 3.64 -22.79
N LYS A 90 -20.49 4.44 -23.61
CA LYS A 90 -20.85 5.84 -23.90
C LYS A 90 -22.26 6.01 -24.50
N ASN A 91 -22.65 5.08 -25.37
CA ASN A 91 -23.96 5.08 -26.03
C ASN A 91 -24.83 3.88 -25.59
N PHE A 92 -24.48 3.22 -24.49
CA PHE A 92 -25.12 1.99 -24.04
C PHE A 92 -26.65 2.13 -23.90
N ARG A 93 -27.12 3.19 -23.20
CA ARG A 93 -28.56 3.44 -23.03
C ARG A 93 -29.29 3.65 -24.35
N LYS A 94 -28.71 4.42 -25.27
CA LYS A 94 -29.30 4.65 -26.60
C LYS A 94 -29.42 3.36 -27.40
N ARG A 95 -28.38 2.51 -27.38
CA ARG A 95 -28.43 1.21 -28.07
C ARG A 95 -29.43 0.26 -27.41
N MET A 96 -29.57 0.30 -26.09
CA MET A 96 -30.57 -0.49 -25.36
C MET A 96 -32.00 -0.15 -25.79
N GLU A 97 -32.31 1.11 -26.06
CA GLU A 97 -33.64 1.57 -26.52
C GLU A 97 -34.04 0.96 -27.88
N GLU A 98 -33.08 0.46 -28.67
CA GLU A 98 -33.33 -0.21 -29.96
C GLU A 98 -33.81 -1.67 -29.79
N PHE A 99 -33.69 -2.24 -28.59
CA PHE A 99 -34.13 -3.61 -28.29
C PHE A 99 -35.59 -3.65 -27.82
N LEU A 100 -36.22 -4.83 -27.92
CA LEU A 100 -37.58 -5.05 -27.40
C LEU A 100 -37.66 -4.74 -25.90
N PRO A 101 -38.78 -4.20 -25.38
CA PRO A 101 -38.92 -3.82 -23.97
C PRO A 101 -38.51 -4.91 -22.97
N ASP A 102 -38.78 -6.18 -23.27
CA ASP A 102 -38.45 -7.33 -22.40
C ASP A 102 -36.94 -7.62 -22.33
N MET A 103 -36.14 -7.07 -23.25
CA MET A 103 -34.67 -7.17 -23.26
C MET A 103 -34.00 -5.93 -22.65
N GLN A 104 -34.74 -4.85 -22.40
CA GLN A 104 -34.20 -3.62 -21.84
C GLN A 104 -33.98 -3.76 -20.34
N ILE A 105 -32.91 -3.15 -19.83
CA ILE A 105 -32.65 -3.09 -18.40
C ILE A 105 -33.59 -2.05 -17.77
N PRO A 106 -34.39 -2.40 -16.75
CA PRO A 106 -35.28 -1.46 -16.09
C PRO A 106 -34.52 -0.28 -15.48
N ASP A 107 -35.11 0.92 -15.50
CA ASP A 107 -34.51 2.11 -14.88
C ASP A 107 -34.35 2.01 -13.36
N THR A 108 -35.07 1.08 -12.72
CA THR A 108 -34.91 0.76 -11.31
C THR A 108 -33.61 0.00 -11.00
N ALA A 109 -32.97 -0.61 -12.01
CA ALA A 109 -31.71 -1.32 -11.84
C ALA A 109 -30.53 -0.35 -11.95
N HIS A 110 -29.65 -0.40 -10.96
CA HIS A 110 -28.39 0.33 -11.00
C HIS A 110 -27.40 -0.39 -11.91
N VAL A 111 -26.78 0.32 -12.86
CA VAL A 111 -25.81 -0.25 -13.80
C VAL A 111 -24.49 0.49 -13.68
N ASP A 112 -23.46 -0.23 -13.23
CA ASP A 112 -22.08 0.23 -13.17
C ASP A 112 -21.21 -0.47 -14.22
N VAL A 113 -20.09 0.17 -14.57
CA VAL A 113 -19.19 -0.29 -15.64
C VAL A 113 -17.73 -0.24 -15.19
N GLY A 114 -16.97 -1.29 -15.46
CA GLY A 114 -15.56 -1.38 -15.04
C GLY A 114 -14.68 -2.11 -16.05
N ILE A 115 -13.39 -1.76 -16.10
CA ILE A 115 -12.42 -2.49 -16.93
C ILE A 115 -11.82 -3.60 -16.06
N PRO A 116 -11.69 -4.83 -16.59
CA PRO A 116 -10.98 -5.91 -15.90
C PRO A 116 -9.58 -5.48 -15.44
N GLY A 117 -9.17 -6.00 -14.28
CA GLY A 117 -8.03 -5.48 -13.51
C GLY A 117 -6.66 -5.63 -14.17
N TRP A 118 -6.49 -6.55 -15.12
CA TRP A 118 -5.29 -6.70 -15.93
C TRP A 118 -5.35 -5.77 -17.14
N HIS A 119 -6.48 -5.78 -17.86
CA HIS A 119 -6.71 -4.95 -19.05
C HIS A 119 -6.60 -3.46 -18.77
N ILE A 120 -7.05 -3.00 -17.59
CA ILE A 120 -6.98 -1.58 -17.23
C ILE A 120 -5.55 -1.00 -17.28
N ASN A 121 -4.53 -1.85 -17.16
CA ASN A 121 -3.13 -1.42 -17.30
C ASN A 121 -2.76 -1.07 -18.75
N GLY A 122 -3.45 -1.62 -19.76
CA GLY A 122 -3.31 -1.23 -21.15
C GLY A 122 -3.98 0.10 -21.50
N HIS A 123 -4.83 0.63 -20.62
CA HIS A 123 -5.56 1.87 -20.87
C HIS A 123 -4.82 3.11 -20.32
N GLY A 124 -5.14 4.28 -20.88
CA GLY A 124 -4.63 5.57 -20.41
C GLY A 124 -5.15 5.97 -19.02
N ASP A 125 -4.51 6.98 -18.41
CA ASP A 125 -4.77 7.39 -17.02
C ASP A 125 -6.25 7.68 -16.74
N THR A 126 -6.95 8.37 -17.65
CA THR A 126 -8.39 8.65 -17.49
C THR A 126 -9.23 7.37 -17.32
N CYS A 127 -8.87 6.29 -18.02
CA CYS A 127 -9.57 5.02 -17.86
C CYS A 127 -9.22 4.34 -16.53
N ARG A 128 -7.94 4.36 -16.15
CA ARG A 128 -7.44 3.81 -14.87
C ARG A 128 -8.05 4.50 -13.65
N ASP A 129 -8.42 5.77 -13.81
CA ASP A 129 -9.02 6.59 -12.75
C ASP A 129 -10.51 6.31 -12.60
N ASN A 130 -11.23 6.09 -13.71
CA ASN A 130 -12.69 6.04 -13.74
C ASN A 130 -13.29 4.63 -13.76
N PHE A 131 -12.59 3.63 -14.30
CA PHE A 131 -13.14 2.28 -14.51
C PHE A 131 -12.46 1.20 -13.66
N ASN A 132 -11.77 1.59 -12.59
CA ASN A 132 -11.03 0.66 -11.75
C ASN A 132 -11.91 -0.06 -10.73
N LEU A 133 -12.11 -1.35 -10.94
CA LEU A 133 -12.89 -2.22 -10.05
C LEU A 133 -12.38 -2.23 -8.60
N SER A 134 -11.10 -1.94 -8.37
CA SER A 134 -10.54 -1.90 -7.00
C SER A 134 -11.14 -0.79 -6.14
N TYR A 135 -11.73 0.25 -6.77
CA TYR A 135 -12.31 1.41 -6.09
C TYR A 135 -13.83 1.47 -6.20
N MET A 136 -14.44 0.63 -7.03
CA MET A 136 -15.90 0.55 -7.22
C MET A 136 -16.60 -0.14 -6.05
N GLU A 137 -17.69 0.44 -5.54
CA GLU A 137 -18.46 -0.15 -4.44
C GLU A 137 -19.34 -1.31 -4.91
N GLY A 138 -19.58 -2.29 -4.04
CA GLY A 138 -20.47 -3.41 -4.33
C GLY A 138 -19.88 -4.56 -5.14
N VAL A 139 -18.65 -4.43 -5.67
CA VAL A 139 -17.98 -5.51 -6.43
C VAL A 139 -17.10 -6.43 -5.58
N GLY A 140 -16.91 -6.13 -4.30
CA GLY A 140 -16.07 -6.93 -3.40
C GLY A 140 -14.64 -7.09 -3.95
N ARG A 141 -14.16 -8.33 -4.06
CA ARG A 141 -12.82 -8.64 -4.59
C ARG A 141 -12.83 -9.11 -6.05
N THR A 142 -13.89 -8.81 -6.80
CA THR A 142 -14.01 -9.15 -8.22
C THR A 142 -12.95 -8.44 -9.06
N VAL A 143 -12.37 -9.15 -10.04
CA VAL A 143 -11.31 -8.63 -10.92
C VAL A 143 -11.73 -8.51 -12.39
N GLY A 144 -12.82 -9.13 -12.81
CA GLY A 144 -13.33 -9.06 -14.19
C GLY A 144 -12.65 -9.99 -15.21
N GLU A 145 -11.62 -10.75 -14.83
CA GLU A 145 -10.77 -11.58 -15.72
C GLU A 145 -11.22 -13.05 -15.85
N ASP A 146 -12.32 -13.41 -15.20
CA ASP A 146 -12.67 -14.81 -14.99
C ASP A 146 -13.05 -15.54 -16.28
N ILE A 147 -13.62 -14.83 -17.28
CA ILE A 147 -14.01 -15.43 -18.57
C ILE A 147 -12.78 -15.92 -19.34
N GLU A 148 -11.69 -15.16 -19.35
CA GLU A 148 -10.45 -15.52 -20.03
C GLU A 148 -9.73 -16.70 -19.36
N THR A 149 -9.88 -16.83 -18.04
CA THR A 149 -9.28 -17.96 -17.33
C THR A 149 -9.88 -19.31 -17.78
N THR A 150 -11.11 -19.30 -18.30
CA THR A 150 -11.73 -20.51 -18.86
C THR A 150 -11.11 -20.94 -20.20
N TRP A 151 -10.41 -20.05 -20.91
CA TRP A 151 -9.77 -20.36 -22.18
C TRP A 151 -8.74 -21.49 -22.07
N ALA A 152 -8.06 -21.63 -20.93
CA ALA A 152 -7.16 -22.76 -20.71
C ALA A 152 -7.87 -24.13 -20.86
N GLY A 153 -9.16 -24.20 -20.55
CA GLY A 153 -9.98 -25.40 -20.70
C GLY A 153 -10.67 -25.54 -22.06
N THR A 154 -10.96 -24.42 -22.74
CA THR A 154 -11.72 -24.43 -24.02
C THR A 154 -10.83 -24.33 -25.25
N ASN A 155 -9.65 -23.72 -25.16
CA ASN A 155 -8.70 -23.60 -26.28
C ASN A 155 -8.31 -24.95 -26.89
N PRO A 156 -8.12 -26.04 -26.12
CA PRO A 156 -7.86 -27.36 -26.70
C PRO A 156 -8.97 -27.90 -27.59
N LEU A 157 -10.19 -27.36 -27.50
CA LEU A 157 -11.33 -27.74 -28.35
C LEU A 157 -11.27 -27.09 -29.72
N ALA A 158 -10.56 -25.98 -29.86
CA ALA A 158 -10.54 -25.15 -31.07
C ALA A 158 -10.26 -25.94 -32.36
N PRO A 159 -9.27 -26.86 -32.42
CA PRO A 159 -9.02 -27.64 -33.63
C PRO A 159 -10.18 -28.55 -34.03
N SER A 160 -10.94 -29.07 -33.05
CA SER A 160 -12.08 -29.95 -33.30
C SER A 160 -13.30 -29.15 -33.73
N VAL A 161 -13.65 -28.09 -32.99
CA VAL A 161 -14.88 -27.32 -33.28
C VAL A 161 -14.78 -26.50 -34.57
N ARG A 162 -13.56 -26.16 -35.03
CA ARG A 162 -13.34 -25.43 -36.28
C ARG A 162 -13.80 -26.21 -37.53
N GLU A 163 -13.72 -27.54 -37.50
CA GLU A 163 -14.11 -28.40 -38.62
C GLU A 163 -15.59 -28.82 -38.55
N MET A 164 -16.29 -28.46 -37.47
CA MET A 164 -17.70 -28.81 -37.25
C MET A 164 -18.63 -27.83 -37.97
N GLY A 165 -19.81 -28.32 -38.39
CA GLY A 165 -20.91 -27.45 -38.79
C GLY A 165 -21.44 -26.61 -37.61
N PRO A 166 -22.21 -25.54 -37.86
CA PRO A 166 -22.64 -24.59 -36.81
C PRO A 166 -23.36 -25.24 -35.62
N ALA A 167 -24.38 -26.07 -35.87
CA ALA A 167 -25.14 -26.71 -34.79
C ALA A 167 -24.29 -27.71 -33.96
N PRO A 168 -23.55 -28.67 -34.57
CA PRO A 168 -22.64 -29.53 -33.82
C PRO A 168 -21.54 -28.78 -33.04
N CYS A 169 -21.07 -27.65 -33.57
CA CYS A 169 -20.13 -26.77 -32.88
C CYS A 169 -20.75 -26.19 -31.59
N HIS A 170 -21.96 -25.60 -31.69
CA HIS A 170 -22.69 -25.06 -30.54
C HIS A 170 -22.97 -26.12 -29.48
N ASP A 171 -23.43 -27.31 -29.90
CA ASP A 171 -23.72 -28.42 -28.98
C ASP A 171 -22.46 -28.89 -28.24
N THR A 172 -21.34 -29.01 -28.96
CA THR A 172 -20.05 -29.39 -28.37
C THR A 172 -19.60 -28.35 -27.32
N LEU A 173 -19.62 -27.07 -27.67
CA LEU A 173 -19.22 -26.00 -26.75
C LEU A 173 -20.16 -25.88 -25.55
N ASN A 174 -21.48 -26.00 -25.76
CA ASN A 174 -22.48 -26.03 -24.70
C ASN A 174 -22.23 -27.19 -23.72
N ASP A 175 -21.93 -28.40 -24.21
CA ASP A 175 -21.62 -29.55 -23.38
C ASP A 175 -20.35 -29.31 -22.54
N HIS A 176 -19.28 -28.82 -23.17
CA HIS A 176 -18.04 -28.51 -22.48
C HIS A 176 -18.19 -27.42 -21.41
N TRP A 177 -18.89 -26.32 -21.70
CA TRP A 177 -19.17 -25.27 -20.71
C TRP A 177 -20.10 -25.77 -19.60
N SER A 178 -21.09 -26.61 -19.92
CA SER A 178 -21.98 -27.23 -18.93
C SER A 178 -21.22 -28.19 -18.01
N GLY A 179 -20.31 -28.99 -18.56
CA GLY A 179 -19.41 -29.85 -17.79
C GLY A 179 -18.48 -29.03 -16.87
N TRP A 180 -17.99 -27.88 -17.35
CA TRP A 180 -17.22 -26.95 -16.52
C TRP A 180 -18.05 -26.35 -15.38
N ASN A 181 -19.28 -25.89 -15.67
CA ASN A 181 -20.25 -25.42 -14.68
C ASN A 181 -20.51 -26.50 -13.61
N PHE A 182 -20.72 -27.75 -14.03
CA PHE A 182 -20.90 -28.87 -13.11
C PHE A 182 -19.69 -29.10 -12.20
N ARG A 183 -18.47 -29.11 -12.75
CA ARG A 183 -17.24 -29.25 -11.94
C ARG A 183 -17.10 -28.15 -10.89
N LYS A 184 -17.50 -26.92 -11.20
CA LYS A 184 -17.54 -25.83 -10.21
C LYS A 184 -18.55 -26.11 -9.10
N ILE A 185 -19.75 -26.52 -9.46
CA ILE A 185 -20.80 -26.88 -8.50
C ILE A 185 -20.29 -27.95 -7.53
N VAL A 186 -19.67 -29.01 -8.05
CA VAL A 186 -19.05 -30.07 -7.23
C VAL A 186 -17.90 -29.51 -6.36
N GLY A 187 -17.14 -28.55 -6.88
CA GLY A 187 -16.03 -27.90 -6.19
C GLY A 187 -16.42 -26.84 -5.14
N PHE A 188 -17.68 -26.38 -5.11
CA PHE A 188 -18.11 -25.25 -4.29
C PHE A 188 -17.75 -25.39 -2.81
N ARG A 189 -17.94 -26.57 -2.22
CA ARG A 189 -17.59 -26.83 -0.81
C ARG A 189 -16.13 -26.46 -0.51
N LYS A 190 -15.19 -26.94 -1.33
CA LYS A 190 -13.74 -26.69 -1.12
C LYS A 190 -13.40 -25.24 -1.44
N LEU A 191 -13.98 -24.70 -2.52
CA LEU A 191 -13.74 -23.33 -2.97
C LEU A 191 -14.18 -22.31 -1.92
N PHE A 192 -15.43 -22.38 -1.47
CA PHE A 192 -15.98 -21.42 -0.51
C PHE A 192 -15.38 -21.57 0.88
N SER A 193 -15.07 -22.79 1.32
CA SER A 193 -14.33 -22.97 2.58
C SER A 193 -12.98 -22.23 2.53
N LYS A 194 -12.18 -22.45 1.48
CA LYS A 194 -10.90 -21.74 1.31
C LYS A 194 -11.08 -20.22 1.26
N ARG A 195 -12.05 -19.74 0.48
CA ARG A 195 -12.33 -18.30 0.34
C ARG A 195 -12.77 -17.69 1.66
N PHE A 196 -13.70 -18.33 2.39
CA PHE A 196 -14.23 -17.84 3.65
C PHE A 196 -13.11 -17.60 4.68
N HIS A 197 -12.19 -18.55 4.83
CA HIS A 197 -11.03 -18.39 5.71
C HIS A 197 -10.15 -17.20 5.31
N GLU A 198 -9.93 -17.01 4.01
CA GLU A 198 -9.15 -15.89 3.49
C GLU A 198 -9.86 -14.56 3.73
N VAL A 199 -11.13 -14.43 3.35
CA VAL A 199 -11.88 -13.17 3.45
C VAL A 199 -12.10 -12.77 4.90
N PHE A 200 -12.32 -13.72 5.81
CA PHE A 200 -12.40 -13.46 7.25
C PHE A 200 -11.10 -12.84 7.76
N LYS A 201 -9.95 -13.48 7.48
CA LYS A 201 -8.65 -13.00 7.92
C LYS A 201 -8.30 -11.64 7.31
N MET A 202 -8.53 -11.47 6.00
CA MET A 202 -8.15 -10.26 5.29
C MET A 202 -9.07 -9.08 5.60
N SER A 203 -10.38 -9.31 5.81
CA SER A 203 -11.32 -8.29 6.26
C SER A 203 -10.91 -7.71 7.62
N ALA A 204 -10.60 -8.58 8.59
CA ALA A 204 -10.11 -8.14 9.90
C ALA A 204 -8.78 -7.38 9.77
N LYS A 205 -7.82 -7.94 9.02
CA LYS A 205 -6.49 -7.34 8.86
C LYS A 205 -6.52 -5.97 8.19
N GLN A 206 -7.26 -5.82 7.09
CA GLN A 206 -7.35 -4.56 6.35
C GLN A 206 -8.17 -3.50 7.11
N THR A 207 -9.14 -3.93 7.95
CA THR A 207 -9.82 -3.04 8.88
C THR A 207 -8.85 -2.48 9.92
N GLU A 208 -8.04 -3.32 10.54
CA GLU A 208 -7.04 -2.88 11.52
C GLU A 208 -6.03 -1.90 10.92
N VAL A 209 -5.48 -2.23 9.74
CA VAL A 209 -4.55 -1.37 9.02
C VAL A 209 -5.18 -0.01 8.69
N PHE A 210 -6.43 0.00 8.23
CA PHE A 210 -7.14 1.24 7.90
C PHE A 210 -7.42 2.09 9.14
N ASN A 211 -7.80 1.45 10.26
CA ASN A 211 -8.05 2.16 11.52
C ASN A 211 -6.76 2.81 12.05
N GLN A 212 -5.65 2.06 12.07
CA GLN A 212 -4.34 2.59 12.48
C GLN A 212 -3.90 3.75 11.59
N LEU A 213 -4.03 3.62 10.27
CA LEU A 213 -3.71 4.69 9.33
C LEU A 213 -4.59 5.93 9.56
N SER A 214 -5.90 5.74 9.73
CA SER A 214 -6.85 6.84 9.93
C SER A 214 -6.60 7.57 11.24
N ALA A 215 -6.18 6.86 12.30
CA ALA A 215 -5.80 7.45 13.58
C ALA A 215 -4.54 8.34 13.51
N THR A 216 -3.77 8.33 12.40
CA THR A 216 -2.63 9.23 12.21
C THR A 216 -3.02 10.63 11.74
N PHE A 217 -4.31 10.86 11.44
CA PHE A 217 -4.85 12.14 10.94
C PHE A 217 -5.93 12.68 11.88
N THR A 218 -6.19 13.98 11.82
CA THR A 218 -7.26 14.60 12.62
C THR A 218 -8.64 14.13 12.17
N PRO A 219 -9.64 14.06 13.08
CA PRO A 219 -11.01 13.70 12.72
C PRO A 219 -11.61 14.56 11.60
N GLU A 220 -11.29 15.85 11.57
CA GLU A 220 -11.77 16.80 10.56
C GLU A 220 -11.21 16.46 9.18
N THR A 221 -9.93 16.11 9.12
CA THR A 221 -9.26 15.67 7.89
C THR A 221 -9.90 14.41 7.34
N VAL A 222 -10.07 13.40 8.20
CA VAL A 222 -10.69 12.11 7.84
C VAL A 222 -12.10 12.34 7.33
N THR A 223 -12.90 13.15 8.02
CA THR A 223 -14.27 13.51 7.61
C THR A 223 -14.28 14.20 6.23
N GLY A 224 -13.33 15.10 5.98
CA GLY A 224 -13.16 15.76 4.68
C GLY A 224 -12.87 14.78 3.54
N TRP A 225 -12.00 13.80 3.77
CA TRP A 225 -11.70 12.76 2.79
C TRP A 225 -12.85 11.78 2.57
N GLU A 226 -13.57 11.39 3.61
CA GLU A 226 -14.79 10.58 3.50
C GLU A 226 -15.84 11.28 2.63
N ALA A 227 -16.05 12.57 2.85
CA ALA A 227 -16.96 13.37 2.04
C ALA A 227 -16.49 13.45 0.56
N MET A 228 -15.18 13.52 0.32
CA MET A 228 -14.64 13.47 -1.05
C MET A 228 -14.90 12.13 -1.73
N VAL A 229 -14.69 11.01 -1.03
CA VAL A 229 -14.99 9.67 -1.56
C VAL A 229 -16.48 9.51 -1.83
N ALA A 230 -17.35 9.94 -0.92
CA ALA A 230 -18.80 9.89 -1.13
C ALA A 230 -19.25 10.71 -2.36
N ARG A 231 -18.69 11.91 -2.54
CA ARG A 231 -18.96 12.74 -3.74
C ARG A 231 -18.49 12.06 -5.03
N TRP A 232 -17.31 11.46 -5.01
CA TRP A 232 -16.77 10.71 -6.14
C TRP A 232 -17.65 9.52 -6.53
N ASN A 233 -18.06 8.71 -5.55
CA ASN A 233 -18.90 7.54 -5.80
C ASN A 233 -20.27 7.93 -6.37
N LYS A 234 -20.83 9.07 -5.94
CA LYS A 234 -22.09 9.59 -6.48
C LYS A 234 -21.94 10.20 -7.88
N ASN A 235 -20.79 10.79 -8.17
CA ASN A 235 -20.52 11.46 -9.44
C ASN A 235 -19.03 11.41 -9.79
N GLN A 236 -18.67 10.53 -10.74
CA GLN A 236 -17.30 10.37 -11.24
C GLN A 236 -16.75 11.59 -12.02
N LYS A 237 -17.50 12.70 -12.10
CA LYS A 237 -17.00 14.00 -12.56
C LYS A 237 -16.43 14.86 -11.43
N ALA A 238 -16.66 14.49 -10.17
CA ALA A 238 -16.10 15.17 -9.01
C ALA A 238 -14.56 14.95 -8.93
N PRO A 239 -13.83 15.72 -8.11
CA PRO A 239 -12.43 15.44 -7.83
C PRO A 239 -12.18 13.99 -7.38
N ASN A 240 -11.23 13.31 -8.01
CA ASN A 240 -10.96 11.90 -7.75
C ASN A 240 -10.06 11.72 -6.49
N PRO A 241 -10.54 11.02 -5.45
CA PRO A 241 -9.79 10.84 -4.20
C PRO A 241 -8.57 9.90 -4.35
N TYR A 242 -8.50 9.11 -5.43
CA TYR A 242 -7.50 8.04 -5.63
C TYR A 242 -6.29 8.44 -6.49
N VAL A 243 -6.26 9.67 -6.99
CA VAL A 243 -5.17 10.21 -7.83
C VAL A 243 -4.82 11.62 -7.41
N GLU A 244 -3.56 11.98 -7.65
CA GLU A 244 -3.11 13.35 -7.45
C GLU A 244 -3.57 14.27 -8.58
N PRO A 245 -4.00 15.51 -8.27
CA PRO A 245 -4.42 16.48 -9.27
C PRO A 245 -3.30 16.80 -10.27
N LYS A 246 -3.65 16.82 -11.56
CA LYS A 246 -2.72 17.19 -12.64
C LYS A 246 -2.40 18.70 -12.53
N GLY A 247 -1.12 19.06 -12.48
CA GLY A 247 -0.66 20.45 -12.46
C GLY A 247 -0.29 21.03 -11.09
N GLY A 248 -0.22 20.21 -10.04
CA GLY A 248 0.25 20.66 -8.72
C GLY A 248 -0.73 21.54 -7.95
N GLN A 249 -1.98 21.66 -8.41
CA GLN A 249 -3.05 22.28 -7.64
C GLN A 249 -3.45 21.36 -6.49
N SER A 250 -3.07 21.69 -5.26
CA SER A 250 -3.59 21.02 -4.07
C SER A 250 -5.11 21.14 -4.03
N TYR A 251 -5.81 20.04 -3.72
CA TYR A 251 -7.22 20.12 -3.29
C TYR A 251 -7.25 20.62 -1.84
N SER A 252 -6.65 21.79 -1.59
CA SER A 252 -6.54 22.34 -0.25
C SER A 252 -7.94 22.55 0.30
N PHE A 253 -8.35 21.63 1.16
CA PHE A 253 -9.44 21.85 2.08
C PHE A 253 -8.84 22.70 3.18
N ASN A 254 -8.95 24.01 3.04
CA ASN A 254 -8.50 24.95 4.07
C ASN A 254 -9.45 24.80 5.26
N PRO A 255 -9.07 24.17 6.39
CA PRO A 255 -9.95 24.05 7.53
C PRO A 255 -9.96 25.44 8.18
N LEU A 256 -10.94 26.26 7.81
CA LEU A 256 -11.28 27.49 8.51
C LEU A 256 -11.91 27.12 9.87
N CYS A 257 -11.12 26.58 10.80
CA CYS A 257 -11.38 26.61 12.23
C CYS A 257 -10.21 26.00 13.00
N ALA A 258 -9.48 26.84 13.72
CA ALA A 258 -8.69 26.40 14.86
C ALA A 258 -9.67 25.89 15.93
N CYS A 259 -9.98 24.60 15.91
CA CYS A 259 -10.44 23.90 17.09
C CYS A 259 -9.28 23.07 17.62
N GLU A 260 -9.01 23.19 18.92
CA GLU A 260 -8.02 22.41 19.65
C GLU A 260 -8.41 20.93 19.56
N SER A 261 -7.98 20.26 18.49
CA SER A 261 -8.22 18.82 18.31
C SER A 261 -7.21 18.04 19.15
N ASN A 262 -7.73 17.14 20.00
CA ASN A 262 -6.99 16.19 20.83
C ASN A 262 -6.21 15.14 20.00
N SER A 263 -5.28 15.59 19.14
CA SER A 263 -4.17 14.73 18.74
C SER A 263 -3.30 14.53 19.98
N LEU A 264 -2.71 13.35 20.17
CA LEU A 264 -1.67 13.17 21.17
C LEU A 264 -0.50 14.07 20.75
N ILE A 265 -0.47 15.29 21.28
CA ILE A 265 0.63 16.25 21.11
C ILE A 265 1.79 15.67 21.90
N GLU A 266 2.52 14.77 21.27
CA GLU A 266 3.85 14.45 21.73
C GLU A 266 4.74 15.67 21.48
N SER A 267 5.62 15.99 22.43
CA SER A 267 6.55 17.10 22.34
C SER A 267 7.69 16.78 21.36
N THR A 268 8.08 17.73 20.50
CA THR A 268 9.31 17.58 19.67
C THR A 268 10.57 17.67 20.53
N LEU A 269 11.73 17.29 19.98
CA LEU A 269 12.99 17.41 20.71
C LEU A 269 13.31 18.87 21.08
N GLN A 270 12.88 19.83 20.25
CA GLN A 270 13.04 21.25 20.56
C GLN A 270 12.06 21.73 21.63
N ASP A 271 10.85 21.19 21.69
CA ASP A 271 9.89 21.52 22.75
C ASP A 271 10.39 21.05 24.12
N VAL A 272 10.90 19.80 24.19
CA VAL A 272 11.52 19.29 25.41
C VAL A 272 12.78 20.08 25.76
N ARG A 273 13.57 20.51 24.78
CA ARG A 273 14.73 21.39 25.03
C ARG A 273 14.31 22.74 25.62
N LEU A 274 13.23 23.33 25.11
CA LEU A 274 12.68 24.58 25.64
C LEU A 274 12.16 24.41 27.07
N GLU A 275 11.47 23.31 27.34
CA GLU A 275 10.98 22.97 28.68
C GLU A 275 12.13 22.82 29.68
N LEU A 276 13.17 22.06 29.32
CA LEU A 276 14.37 21.90 30.13
C LEU A 276 15.11 23.22 30.36
N ALA A 277 15.19 24.10 29.36
CA ALA A 277 15.79 25.42 29.52
C ALA A 277 14.99 26.31 30.49
N LYS A 278 13.65 26.20 30.50
CA LYS A 278 12.79 26.89 31.47
C LYS A 278 13.00 26.33 32.88
N GLU A 279 13.04 25.00 33.02
CA GLU A 279 13.35 24.34 34.29
C GLU A 279 14.71 24.80 34.85
N GLU A 280 15.75 24.83 34.01
CA GLU A 280 17.08 25.33 34.37
C GLU A 280 17.05 26.80 34.82
N ALA A 281 16.30 27.66 34.12
CA ALA A 281 16.13 29.06 34.51
C ALA A 281 15.45 29.21 35.89
N THR A 282 14.45 28.38 36.19
CA THR A 282 13.79 28.37 37.50
C THR A 282 14.72 27.89 38.62
N GLN A 283 15.52 26.84 38.38
CA GLN A 283 16.49 26.36 39.36
C GLN A 283 17.60 27.39 39.62
N ALA A 284 18.08 28.06 38.57
CA ALA A 284 19.06 29.14 38.70
C ALA A 284 18.50 30.32 39.52
N ALA A 285 17.23 30.70 39.32
CA ALA A 285 16.55 31.72 40.13
C ALA A 285 16.43 31.32 41.61
N LEU A 286 16.36 30.02 41.91
CA LEU A 286 16.37 29.46 43.27
C LEU A 286 17.80 29.25 43.84
N GLY A 287 18.85 29.73 43.15
CA GLY A 287 20.24 29.60 43.57
C GLY A 287 20.86 28.21 43.35
N ARG A 288 20.18 27.30 42.65
CA ARG A 288 20.67 25.96 42.32
C ARG A 288 21.33 25.96 40.95
N LEU A 289 22.65 26.13 40.94
CA LEU A 289 23.45 26.17 39.71
C LEU A 289 23.89 24.75 39.26
N PRO A 290 24.07 24.53 37.95
CA PRO A 290 24.61 23.28 37.43
C PRO A 290 26.06 23.05 37.89
N ARG A 291 26.48 21.78 37.96
CA ARG A 291 27.83 21.38 38.39
C ARG A 291 28.95 21.89 37.47
N HIS A 292 28.61 22.27 36.25
CA HIS A 292 29.50 22.81 35.25
C HIS A 292 28.81 23.93 34.46
N ARG A 293 29.58 24.81 33.79
CA ARG A 293 29.05 25.90 32.95
C ARG A 293 28.15 25.41 31.79
N ILE A 294 28.27 24.14 31.41
CA ILE A 294 27.43 23.47 30.42
C ILE A 294 26.43 22.60 31.17
N SER A 295 25.13 22.79 30.96
CA SER A 295 24.09 22.01 31.63
C SER A 295 24.05 20.54 31.19
N MET A 296 23.43 19.66 31.99
CA MET A 296 23.30 18.24 31.64
C MET A 296 22.51 18.02 30.35
N ALA A 297 21.46 18.81 30.11
CA ALA A 297 20.68 18.73 28.88
C ALA A 297 21.53 19.10 27.65
N THR A 298 22.30 20.19 27.74
CA THR A 298 23.22 20.60 26.67
C THR A 298 24.34 19.58 26.45
N PHE A 299 24.86 18.99 27.53
CA PHE A 299 25.85 17.92 27.47
C PHE A 299 25.32 16.67 26.73
N LEU A 300 24.10 16.22 27.01
CA LEU A 300 23.51 15.07 26.33
C LEU A 300 23.21 15.37 24.86
N MET A 301 22.65 16.53 24.56
CA MET A 301 22.35 16.96 23.19
C MET A 301 23.61 17.02 22.32
N THR A 302 24.70 17.61 22.84
CA THR A 302 26.01 17.60 22.14
C THR A 302 26.57 16.17 21.98
N GLY A 303 26.31 15.28 22.93
CA GLY A 303 26.61 13.85 22.81
C GLY A 303 25.87 13.17 21.65
N PHE A 304 24.59 13.48 21.45
CA PHE A 304 23.81 12.97 20.31
C PHE A 304 24.33 13.50 18.96
N GLU A 305 24.75 14.76 18.91
CA GLU A 305 25.39 15.34 17.71
C GLU A 305 26.73 14.67 17.38
N LEU A 306 27.49 14.27 18.40
CA LEU A 306 28.72 13.50 18.23
C LEU A 306 28.45 12.08 17.73
N GLU A 307 27.42 11.40 18.26
CA GLU A 307 26.98 10.07 17.81
C GLU A 307 26.64 10.07 16.31
N ASP A 308 25.90 11.09 15.87
CA ASP A 308 25.54 11.29 14.46
C ASP A 308 26.77 11.68 13.60
N SER A 309 27.68 12.51 14.12
CA SER A 309 28.94 12.83 13.45
C SER A 309 29.84 11.60 13.25
N GLN A 310 29.91 10.71 14.25
CA GLN A 310 30.60 9.42 14.15
C GLN A 310 29.97 8.53 13.07
N TYR A 311 28.62 8.44 13.04
CA TYR A 311 27.93 7.69 11.99
C TYR A 311 28.24 8.21 10.59
N LEU A 312 28.13 9.53 10.36
CA LEU A 312 28.42 10.13 9.06
C LEU A 312 29.86 9.88 8.61
N LEU A 313 30.81 9.91 9.54
CA LEU A 313 32.21 9.61 9.23
C LEU A 313 32.40 8.13 8.89
N ARG A 314 31.77 7.20 9.62
CA ARG A 314 31.75 5.75 9.28
C ARG A 314 31.21 5.51 7.87
N CYS A 315 30.10 6.16 7.50
CA CYS A 315 29.54 6.06 6.15
C CYS A 315 30.53 6.56 5.08
N LYS A 316 31.21 7.69 5.32
CA LYS A 316 32.23 8.23 4.38
C LYS A 316 33.43 7.30 4.23
N VAL A 317 33.88 6.68 5.32
CA VAL A 317 34.97 5.68 5.31
C VAL A 317 34.55 4.46 4.50
N ALA A 318 33.34 3.95 4.71
CA ALA A 318 32.82 2.76 4.03
C ALA A 318 32.54 2.97 2.54
N GLN A 319 32.12 4.17 2.11
CA GLN A 319 31.84 4.48 0.70
C GLN A 319 33.10 4.52 -0.19
N LYS A 320 34.30 4.64 0.38
CA LYS A 320 35.56 4.79 -0.35
C LYS A 320 36.47 3.56 -0.19
N LYS A 321 36.04 2.43 -0.76
CA LYS A 321 36.79 1.16 -0.81
C LYS A 321 37.83 1.04 -1.95
N GLY A 322 38.04 2.08 -2.76
CA GLY A 322 39.03 2.09 -3.86
C GLY A 322 40.31 2.91 -3.55
N LEU A 323 41.21 3.04 -4.55
CA LEU A 323 42.40 3.90 -4.45
C LEU A 323 42.00 5.32 -4.04
N ARG A 324 42.50 5.78 -2.90
CA ARG A 324 42.25 7.13 -2.39
C ARG A 324 43.31 8.07 -2.95
N THR A 325 42.89 9.20 -3.50
CA THR A 325 43.84 10.27 -3.82
C THR A 325 44.39 10.89 -2.53
N SER A 326 45.59 11.45 -2.56
CA SER A 326 46.20 12.10 -1.39
C SER A 326 45.31 13.19 -0.80
N LYS A 327 44.61 13.95 -1.66
CA LYS A 327 43.59 14.94 -1.23
C LYS A 327 42.44 14.29 -0.44
N GLN A 328 41.92 13.16 -0.92
CA GLN A 328 40.81 12.48 -0.24
C GLN A 328 41.23 11.86 1.10
N LEU A 329 42.51 11.46 1.23
CA LEU A 329 43.10 11.01 2.50
C LEU A 329 43.24 12.17 3.48
N ALA A 330 43.77 13.32 3.02
CA ALA A 330 43.88 14.53 3.82
C ALA A 330 42.51 15.01 4.33
N ASP A 331 41.50 15.16 3.46
CA ASP A 331 40.14 15.57 3.82
C ASP A 331 39.49 14.65 4.87
N LEU A 332 39.83 13.35 4.83
CA LEU A 332 39.31 12.36 5.77
C LEU A 332 40.03 12.45 7.12
N GLN A 333 41.36 12.65 7.09
CA GLN A 333 42.16 12.84 8.30
C GLN A 333 41.82 14.14 9.02
N GLU A 334 41.61 15.24 8.32
CA GLU A 334 41.16 16.52 8.89
C GLU A 334 39.80 16.37 9.61
N LYS A 335 38.86 15.64 9.00
CA LYS A 335 37.57 15.32 9.64
C LYS A 335 37.72 14.47 10.89
N ARG A 336 38.62 13.48 10.88
CA ARG A 336 38.94 12.69 12.08
C ARG A 336 39.55 13.56 13.19
N ASN A 337 40.47 14.45 12.85
CA ASN A 337 41.10 15.35 13.81
C ASN A 337 40.07 16.31 14.44
N GLY A 338 39.20 16.92 13.61
CA GLY A 338 38.13 17.79 14.10
C GLY A 338 37.15 17.05 15.01
N LEU A 339 36.71 15.85 14.63
CA LEU A 339 35.82 15.05 15.48
C LEU A 339 36.50 14.63 16.79
N ARG A 340 37.78 14.26 16.76
CA ARG A 340 38.54 13.91 17.97
C ARG A 340 38.63 15.09 18.94
N GLN A 341 38.89 16.30 18.45
CA GLN A 341 38.91 17.52 19.26
C GLN A 341 37.56 17.80 19.90
N LEU A 342 36.46 17.66 19.16
CA LEU A 342 35.11 17.81 19.70
C LEU A 342 34.81 16.78 20.79
N ILE A 343 35.19 15.52 20.58
CA ILE A 343 35.03 14.45 21.58
C ILE A 343 35.86 14.77 22.84
N GLN A 344 37.10 15.23 22.71
CA GLN A 344 37.96 15.58 23.84
C GLN A 344 37.37 16.71 24.69
N ASN A 345 36.94 17.81 24.06
CA ASN A 345 36.31 18.94 24.76
C ASN A 345 35.01 18.52 25.45
N TRP A 346 34.20 17.67 24.80
CA TRP A 346 33.00 17.12 25.41
C TRP A 346 33.32 16.16 26.58
N ARG A 347 34.44 15.43 26.49
CA ARG A 347 34.91 14.49 27.52
C ARG A 347 35.25 15.19 28.83
N GLU A 348 35.84 16.38 28.78
CA GLU A 348 36.12 17.18 29.99
C GLU A 348 34.85 17.43 30.82
N VAL A 349 33.74 17.67 30.13
CA VAL A 349 32.41 17.85 30.74
C VAL A 349 31.84 16.50 31.20
N GLN A 350 32.03 15.44 30.42
CA GLN A 350 31.58 14.09 30.75
C GLN A 350 32.17 13.62 32.08
N LEU A 351 33.44 13.88 32.35
CA LEU A 351 34.09 13.45 33.59
C LEU A 351 33.55 14.17 34.84
N ILE A 352 32.87 15.30 34.68
CA ILE A 352 32.19 16.00 35.79
C ILE A 352 30.81 15.37 36.06
N TYR A 353 30.06 15.06 35.00
CA TYR A 353 28.69 14.52 35.13
C TYR A 353 28.64 12.99 35.30
N ILE A 354 29.61 12.26 34.75
CA ILE A 354 29.72 10.80 34.77
C ILE A 354 31.17 10.39 35.11
N PRO A 355 31.64 10.60 36.36
CA PRO A 355 33.05 10.40 36.73
C PRO A 355 33.56 8.96 36.48
N HIS A 356 32.67 7.97 36.62
CA HIS A 356 32.93 6.55 36.38
C HIS A 356 33.49 6.23 34.98
N VAL A 357 33.25 7.11 34.00
CA VAL A 357 33.81 6.96 32.65
C VAL A 357 35.34 7.01 32.65
N ALA A 358 35.99 7.66 33.61
CA ALA A 358 37.45 7.66 33.72
C ALA A 358 38.03 6.23 33.78
N SER A 359 37.44 5.37 34.62
CA SER A 359 37.87 3.98 34.76
C SER A 359 37.62 3.16 33.49
N LEU A 360 36.48 3.39 32.82
CA LEU A 360 36.18 2.73 31.55
C LEU A 360 37.17 3.15 30.45
N LEU A 361 37.56 4.42 30.40
CA LEU A 361 38.55 4.92 29.44
C LEU A 361 39.94 4.35 29.69
N SER A 362 40.35 4.19 30.95
CA SER A 362 41.64 3.57 31.32
C SER A 362 41.74 2.10 30.89
N SER A 363 40.61 1.43 30.66
CA SER A 363 40.58 0.04 30.17
C SER A 363 40.69 -0.10 28.64
N LEU A 364 40.63 1.01 27.90
CA LEU A 364 40.75 0.98 26.43
C LEU A 364 42.22 0.78 25.99
N PRO A 365 42.45 0.18 24.81
CA PRO A 365 43.79 -0.01 24.27
C PRO A 365 44.54 1.33 24.16
N SER A 366 45.77 1.38 24.64
CA SER A 366 46.67 2.52 24.46
C SER A 366 47.17 2.61 23.01
N LEU A 367 47.63 3.80 22.60
CA LEU A 367 48.30 3.96 21.31
C LEU A 367 49.54 3.05 21.25
N PRO A 368 49.84 2.45 20.08
CA PRO A 368 51.12 1.77 19.89
C PRO A 368 52.27 2.74 20.17
N GLU A 369 53.30 2.26 20.88
CA GLU A 369 54.58 2.98 21.04
C GLU A 369 55.14 3.36 19.65
N PRO A 370 55.81 4.53 19.53
CA PRO A 370 56.28 5.07 18.25
C PRO A 370 57.24 4.14 17.48
N ASP A 371 57.82 3.13 18.13
CA ASP A 371 58.77 2.18 17.56
C ASP A 371 58.14 0.87 17.04
N SER A 372 56.81 0.78 17.01
CA SER A 372 56.09 -0.38 16.43
C SER A 372 55.99 -0.27 14.90
N ASP A 373 56.52 -1.26 14.18
CA ASP A 373 56.40 -1.41 12.71
C ASP A 373 54.93 -1.51 12.20
N SER A 374 53.93 -1.58 13.10
CA SER A 374 52.51 -1.52 12.72
C SER A 374 52.02 -0.06 12.60
N SER A 375 52.11 0.52 11.42
CA SER A 375 51.64 1.88 11.10
C SER A 375 50.10 2.09 11.14
N SER A 376 49.32 1.08 11.52
CA SER A 376 47.87 1.16 11.61
C SER A 376 47.40 1.46 13.04
N ILE A 377 46.77 2.61 13.24
CA ILE A 377 46.03 2.94 14.47
C ILE A 377 44.96 1.86 14.71
N PRO A 378 44.85 1.27 15.92
CA PRO A 378 43.78 0.36 16.28
C PRO A 378 42.40 0.90 15.89
N PRO A 379 41.49 0.09 15.30
CA PRO A 379 40.18 0.54 14.88
C PRO A 379 39.39 1.27 15.96
N GLU A 380 39.55 0.87 17.22
CA GLU A 380 38.90 1.40 18.42
C GLU A 380 39.35 2.82 18.77
N LEU A 381 40.55 3.21 18.30
CA LEU A 381 41.13 4.54 18.54
C LEU A 381 40.83 5.53 17.42
N LEU A 382 40.17 5.09 16.33
CA LEU A 382 39.70 5.97 15.27
C LEU A 382 38.55 6.86 15.77
N ALA A 383 38.57 8.15 15.40
CA ALA A 383 37.62 9.15 15.90
C ALA A 383 36.14 8.72 15.72
N GLU A 384 35.84 8.03 14.63
CA GLU A 384 34.51 7.50 14.30
C GLU A 384 34.04 6.29 15.13
N ASN A 385 34.94 5.66 15.91
CA ASN A 385 34.69 4.46 16.70
C ASN A 385 34.94 4.66 18.20
N ILE A 386 35.47 5.81 18.62
CA ILE A 386 35.71 6.12 20.04
C ILE A 386 34.38 6.00 20.81
N PRO A 387 34.30 5.19 21.88
CA PRO A 387 33.08 5.08 22.66
C PRO A 387 32.75 6.40 23.35
N LEU A 388 31.52 6.87 23.15
CA LEU A 388 31.04 8.11 23.77
C LEU A 388 30.63 7.88 25.23
N PHE A 389 30.25 6.66 25.63
CA PHE A 389 29.77 6.34 26.99
C PHE A 389 28.66 7.28 27.48
N LEU A 390 27.67 7.55 26.62
CA LEU A 390 26.41 8.14 27.05
C LEU A 390 25.76 7.28 28.14
N PRO A 391 24.89 7.83 29.00
CA PRO A 391 24.25 7.07 30.08
C PRO A 391 23.64 5.73 29.63
N SER A 392 23.01 5.67 28.46
CA SER A 392 22.45 4.45 27.88
C SER A 392 23.48 3.41 27.42
N ALA A 393 24.74 3.80 27.26
CA ALA A 393 25.86 2.96 26.83
C ALA A 393 26.78 2.54 28.00
N LEU A 394 26.45 2.94 29.23
CA LEU A 394 27.17 2.51 30.42
C LEU A 394 26.79 1.07 30.81
N PRO A 395 27.72 0.31 31.42
CA PRO A 395 27.40 -0.98 32.01
C PRO A 395 26.24 -0.87 33.04
N PRO A 396 25.33 -1.86 33.13
CA PRO A 396 24.19 -1.81 34.04
C PRO A 396 24.57 -1.54 35.51
N GLN A 397 25.72 -2.03 35.94
CA GLN A 397 26.23 -1.85 37.30
C GLN A 397 26.52 -0.38 37.62
N ILE A 398 26.99 0.38 36.61
CA ILE A 398 27.26 1.81 36.73
C ILE A 398 25.95 2.59 36.54
N GLN A 399 25.13 2.20 35.57
CA GLN A 399 23.88 2.89 35.24
C GLN A 399 22.88 2.93 36.43
N CYS A 400 22.85 1.88 37.25
CA CYS A 400 21.98 1.80 38.43
C CYS A 400 22.46 2.64 39.64
N LEU A 401 23.61 3.30 39.56
CA LEU A 401 24.12 4.10 40.68
C LEU A 401 23.20 5.30 40.95
N PRO A 402 22.86 5.60 42.23
CA PRO A 402 21.93 6.68 42.58
C PRO A 402 22.30 8.06 42.00
N GLU A 403 23.60 8.33 41.93
CA GLU A 403 24.14 9.58 41.39
C GLU A 403 24.00 9.74 39.87
N LEU A 404 23.80 8.64 39.14
CA LEU A 404 23.60 8.64 37.68
C LEU A 404 22.12 8.57 37.27
N LEU A 405 21.20 8.32 38.22
CA LEU A 405 19.77 8.23 37.92
C LEU A 405 19.23 9.49 37.24
N GLN A 406 19.64 10.68 37.70
CA GLN A 406 19.17 11.96 37.14
C GLN A 406 19.55 12.11 35.66
N ILE A 407 20.81 11.82 35.31
CA ILE A 407 21.27 11.96 33.92
C ILE A 407 20.71 10.86 33.02
N CYS A 408 20.49 9.65 33.54
CA CYS A 408 19.81 8.56 32.83
C CYS A 408 18.35 8.91 32.51
N GLN A 409 17.62 9.46 33.49
CA GLN A 409 16.24 9.93 33.30
C GLN A 409 16.17 11.09 32.29
N LEU A 410 17.14 12.00 32.34
CA LEU A 410 17.22 13.11 31.40
C LEU A 410 17.51 12.61 29.98
N GLU A 411 18.42 11.65 29.80
CA GLU A 411 18.65 11.03 28.50
C GLU A 411 17.38 10.36 27.99
N ARG A 412 16.69 9.55 28.81
CA ARG A 412 15.41 8.93 28.45
C ARG A 412 14.41 9.96 27.94
N ARG A 413 14.22 11.06 28.67
CA ARG A 413 13.28 12.15 28.33
C ARG A 413 13.64 12.83 26.99
N LEU A 414 14.91 12.84 26.60
CA LEU A 414 15.36 13.38 25.32
C LEU A 414 15.34 12.35 24.17
N ARG A 415 15.55 11.05 24.44
CA ARG A 415 15.61 10.01 23.40
C ARG A 415 14.24 9.71 22.80
N GLU A 416 13.17 9.78 23.57
CA GLU A 416 11.79 9.58 23.09
C GLU A 416 11.39 10.59 21.99
N PRO A 417 11.48 11.92 22.22
CA PRO A 417 11.22 12.91 21.17
C PRO A 417 12.26 12.86 20.04
N GLN A 418 13.53 12.49 20.32
CA GLN A 418 14.53 12.27 19.26
C GLN A 418 14.11 11.15 18.30
N ALA A 419 13.63 10.02 18.83
CA ALA A 419 13.16 8.90 18.01
C ALA A 419 11.94 9.31 17.16
N ASN A 420 11.01 10.05 17.75
CA ASN A 420 9.84 10.58 17.04
C ASN A 420 10.23 11.51 15.87
N ASP A 421 11.08 12.50 16.13
CA ASP A 421 11.52 13.46 15.12
C ASP A 421 12.29 12.75 13.99
N ALA A 422 13.14 11.78 14.34
CA ALA A 422 13.87 10.97 13.38
C ALA A 422 12.94 10.13 12.49
N LEU A 423 11.91 9.50 13.08
CA LEU A 423 10.91 8.74 12.31
C LEU A 423 10.11 9.65 11.38
N ALA A 424 9.69 10.81 11.86
CA ALA A 424 8.99 11.81 11.05
C ALA A 424 9.86 12.32 9.88
N ALA A 425 11.16 12.49 10.10
CA ALA A 425 12.12 12.83 9.05
C ALA A 425 12.26 11.72 8.00
N VAL A 426 12.35 10.45 8.41
CA VAL A 426 12.35 9.30 7.48
C VAL A 426 11.09 9.30 6.61
N GLN A 427 9.90 9.42 7.23
CA GLN A 427 8.62 9.50 6.51
C GLN A 427 8.61 10.67 5.52
N ARG A 428 9.05 11.87 5.95
CA ARG A 428 9.11 13.06 5.09
C ARG A 428 10.00 12.81 3.87
N HIS A 429 11.22 12.35 4.06
CA HIS A 429 12.14 12.11 2.95
C HIS A 429 11.63 11.01 2.00
N ARG A 430 10.96 9.96 2.49
CA ARG A 430 10.33 8.93 1.63
C ARG A 430 9.20 9.49 0.78
N ARG A 431 8.36 10.38 1.31
CA ARG A 431 7.31 11.06 0.52
C ARG A 431 7.91 11.94 -0.57
N ILE A 432 8.96 12.70 -0.26
CA ILE A 432 9.65 13.52 -1.26
C ILE A 432 10.20 12.63 -2.40
N ILE A 433 10.79 11.47 -2.07
CA ILE A 433 11.25 10.50 -3.08
C ILE A 433 10.09 10.01 -3.95
N GLN A 434 8.93 9.68 -3.37
CA GLN A 434 7.77 9.24 -4.14
C GLN A 434 7.23 10.34 -5.06
N GLY A 435 7.11 11.57 -4.57
CA GLY A 435 6.68 12.73 -5.37
C GLY A 435 7.65 13.01 -6.52
N LEU A 436 8.96 12.94 -6.28
CA LEU A 436 9.98 13.04 -7.32
C LEU A 436 9.88 11.92 -8.36
N TRP A 437 9.53 10.71 -7.94
CA TRP A 437 9.35 9.57 -8.84
C TRP A 437 8.13 9.76 -9.73
N GLN A 438 7.00 10.19 -9.17
CA GLN A 438 5.80 10.54 -9.93
C GLN A 438 6.07 11.70 -10.90
N PHE A 439 6.75 12.75 -10.45
CA PHE A 439 7.16 13.87 -11.30
C PHE A 439 8.03 13.39 -12.47
N LYS A 440 9.03 12.54 -12.20
CA LYS A 440 9.87 11.95 -13.24
C LYS A 440 9.06 11.16 -14.25
N ARG A 441 8.14 10.31 -13.78
CA ARG A 441 7.27 9.48 -14.63
C ARG A 441 6.44 10.33 -15.57
N LEU A 442 5.85 11.42 -15.06
CA LEU A 442 4.96 12.31 -15.82
C LEU A 442 5.69 13.29 -16.73
N ASN A 443 6.87 13.79 -16.34
CA ASN A 443 7.50 14.95 -16.99
C ASN A 443 8.88 14.68 -17.61
N ALA A 444 9.54 13.57 -17.26
CA ALA A 444 10.94 13.33 -17.64
C ALA A 444 11.18 12.02 -18.39
N SER A 445 10.15 11.20 -18.62
CA SER A 445 10.22 10.02 -19.47
C SER A 445 10.50 10.45 -20.92
N GLY A 446 11.73 10.23 -21.41
CA GLY A 446 12.16 10.60 -22.76
C GLY A 446 13.04 11.85 -22.88
N VAL A 447 13.39 12.51 -21.77
CA VAL A 447 14.28 13.70 -21.78
C VAL A 447 15.73 13.25 -21.59
N GLY A 448 16.68 13.89 -22.30
CA GLY A 448 18.09 13.48 -22.42
C GLY A 448 18.89 13.32 -21.11
N ASN A 449 20.19 13.00 -21.22
CA ASN A 449 21.01 12.55 -20.09
C ASN A 449 21.15 13.54 -18.90
N LYS A 450 21.10 14.86 -19.15
CA LYS A 450 21.39 15.90 -18.13
C LYS A 450 20.32 16.02 -17.02
N PRO A 451 19.00 16.11 -17.31
CA PRO A 451 17.94 16.03 -16.30
C PRO A 451 17.97 14.73 -15.47
N ASN A 452 18.23 13.59 -16.12
CA ASN A 452 18.33 12.30 -15.45
C ASN A 452 19.46 12.26 -14.41
N THR A 453 20.65 12.78 -14.74
CA THR A 453 21.78 12.83 -13.80
C THR A 453 21.52 13.74 -12.59
N LYS A 454 20.85 14.88 -12.79
CA LYS A 454 20.44 15.77 -11.68
C LYS A 454 19.47 15.07 -10.74
N MET A 455 18.49 14.35 -11.28
CA MET A 455 17.54 13.55 -10.49
C MET A 455 18.24 12.45 -9.70
N VAL A 456 19.15 11.69 -10.32
CA VAL A 456 19.95 10.66 -9.61
C VAL A 456 20.75 11.27 -8.45
N THR A 457 21.32 12.46 -8.63
CA THR A 457 22.05 13.14 -7.56
C THR A 457 21.12 13.56 -6.42
N LEU A 458 19.92 14.06 -6.74
CA LEU A 458 18.91 14.40 -5.74
C LEU A 458 18.44 13.16 -4.96
N TYR A 459 18.16 12.04 -5.64
CA TYR A 459 17.83 10.76 -5.00
C TYR A 459 18.92 10.32 -4.04
N LYS A 460 20.19 10.35 -4.46
CA LYS A 460 21.32 9.99 -3.59
C LYS A 460 21.42 10.88 -2.36
N ARG A 461 21.14 12.18 -2.48
CA ARG A 461 21.11 13.10 -1.32
C ARG A 461 20.00 12.74 -0.35
N LEU A 462 18.79 12.46 -0.84
CA LEU A 462 17.65 12.07 -0.01
C LEU A 462 17.86 10.71 0.64
N ASP A 463 18.40 9.73 -0.08
CA ASP A 463 18.76 8.42 0.44
C ASP A 463 19.79 8.51 1.59
N ASN A 464 20.81 9.36 1.44
CA ASN A 464 21.77 9.61 2.52
C ASN A 464 21.12 10.26 3.74
N LYS A 465 20.13 11.16 3.55
CA LYS A 465 19.37 11.75 4.66
C LYS A 465 18.53 10.70 5.38
N ILE A 466 17.79 9.87 4.62
CA ILE A 466 17.00 8.75 5.16
C ILE A 466 17.87 7.81 6.00
N LYS A 467 19.07 7.47 5.52
CA LYS A 467 20.01 6.62 6.26
C LYS A 467 20.46 7.25 7.58
N ARG A 468 20.75 8.55 7.57
CA ARG A 468 21.09 9.33 8.77
C ARG A 468 19.93 9.35 9.76
N ASP A 469 18.73 9.70 9.30
CA ASP A 469 17.54 9.78 10.16
C ASP A 469 17.18 8.39 10.72
N ALA A 470 17.28 7.34 9.91
CA ALA A 470 17.06 5.95 10.35
C ALA A 470 18.08 5.51 11.40
N GLN A 471 19.35 5.95 11.29
CA GLN A 471 20.34 5.68 12.32
C GLN A 471 20.03 6.44 13.62
N ALA A 472 19.66 7.71 13.53
CA ALA A 472 19.28 8.50 14.71
C ALA A 472 18.09 7.85 15.44
N TYR A 473 17.09 7.38 14.69
CA TYR A 473 15.98 6.59 15.22
C TYR A 473 16.47 5.33 15.93
N ARG A 474 17.33 4.52 15.29
CA ARG A 474 17.83 3.26 15.86
C ARG A 474 18.65 3.48 17.13
N ALA A 475 19.46 4.53 17.17
CA ALA A 475 20.26 4.87 18.34
C ALA A 475 19.36 5.31 19.50
N ALA A 476 18.37 6.16 19.23
CA ALA A 476 17.39 6.57 20.24
C ALA A 476 16.53 5.40 20.74
N TRP A 477 16.03 4.56 19.84
CA TRP A 477 15.28 3.35 20.18
C TRP A 477 16.12 2.36 21.01
N GLY A 478 17.39 2.17 20.64
CA GLY A 478 18.32 1.34 21.42
C GLY A 478 18.59 1.90 22.81
N ALA A 479 18.76 3.22 22.93
CA ALA A 479 18.95 3.89 24.22
C ALA A 479 17.71 3.76 25.12
N LEU A 480 16.51 3.95 24.57
CA LEU A 480 15.24 3.74 25.28
C LEU A 480 15.07 2.28 25.73
N GLY A 481 15.46 1.31 24.90
CA GLY A 481 15.43 -0.11 25.24
C GLY A 481 16.31 -0.48 26.44
N VAL A 482 17.35 0.30 26.73
CA VAL A 482 18.20 0.14 27.92
C VAL A 482 17.65 0.94 29.11
N LEU A 483 17.30 2.21 28.89
CA LEU A 483 16.93 3.14 29.97
C LEU A 483 15.49 2.96 30.48
N ASP A 484 14.59 2.45 29.64
CA ASP A 484 13.17 2.28 29.95
C ASP A 484 12.54 1.14 29.13
N PRO A 485 12.91 -0.13 29.37
CA PRO A 485 12.50 -1.25 28.52
C PRO A 485 10.98 -1.45 28.41
N ASN A 486 10.23 -1.07 29.46
CA ASN A 486 8.79 -1.24 29.56
C ASN A 486 8.02 0.08 29.44
N GLY A 487 8.64 1.11 28.84
CA GLY A 487 8.01 2.40 28.64
C GLY A 487 6.81 2.36 27.71
N SER A 488 5.91 3.34 27.86
CA SER A 488 4.77 3.54 26.95
C SER A 488 5.20 3.72 25.48
N TRP A 489 6.42 4.23 25.25
CA TRP A 489 7.02 4.36 23.93
C TRP A 489 7.11 3.02 23.17
N SER A 490 7.21 1.88 23.86
CA SER A 490 7.37 0.55 23.24
C SER A 490 6.12 0.07 22.48
N ILE A 491 4.95 0.64 22.77
CA ILE A 491 3.69 0.33 22.09
C ILE A 491 3.70 0.90 20.66
N ARG A 492 4.29 2.09 20.50
CA ARG A 492 4.25 2.91 19.29
C ARG A 492 5.54 2.84 18.47
N LEU A 493 6.70 2.84 19.11
CA LEU A 493 8.01 2.78 18.46
C LEU A 493 8.52 1.33 18.38
N ARG A 494 8.84 0.88 17.17
CA ARG A 494 9.32 -0.49 16.91
C ARG A 494 10.76 -0.49 16.40
N GLU A 495 11.41 -1.64 16.45
CA GLU A 495 12.71 -1.85 15.82
C GLU A 495 12.63 -1.52 14.31
N LEU A 496 13.42 -0.54 13.84
CA LEU A 496 13.39 -0.10 12.43
C LEU A 496 14.35 -0.91 11.56
N LYS A 497 13.80 -1.81 10.75
CA LYS A 497 14.56 -2.62 9.78
C LYS A 497 14.63 -1.89 8.44
N ASP A 498 15.66 -2.17 7.64
CA ASP A 498 15.81 -1.54 6.32
C ASP A 498 14.59 -1.81 5.41
N LYS A 499 13.98 -2.99 5.53
CA LYS A 499 12.74 -3.35 4.82
C LYS A 499 11.52 -2.52 5.21
N ASP A 500 11.56 -1.83 6.35
CA ASP A 500 10.46 -0.99 6.81
C ASP A 500 10.54 0.42 6.18
N ILE A 501 11.71 0.82 5.65
CA ILE A 501 11.96 2.13 5.06
C ILE A 501 11.43 2.17 3.61
N ARG A 502 10.10 2.09 3.48
CA ARG A 502 9.37 2.06 2.21
C ARG A 502 8.40 3.22 2.10
N GLY A 503 7.95 3.51 0.88
CA GLY A 503 6.95 4.55 0.63
C GLY A 503 5.60 4.24 1.30
N PRO A 504 4.71 5.24 1.45
CA PRO A 504 3.35 5.03 1.95
C PRO A 504 2.46 4.23 0.98
N GLY A 505 2.81 4.24 -0.32
CA GLY A 505 2.13 3.47 -1.35
C GLY A 505 2.90 2.21 -1.76
N LYS A 506 2.22 1.37 -2.54
CA LYS A 506 2.73 0.13 -3.10
C LYS A 506 3.93 0.38 -4.04
N GLU A 507 4.99 -0.43 -3.89
CA GLU A 507 6.14 -0.43 -4.82
C GLU A 507 5.89 -1.41 -5.99
N GLU A 508 6.52 -1.19 -7.16
CA GLU A 508 6.27 -1.98 -8.39
C GLU A 508 6.50 -3.49 -8.23
N GLN A 509 7.36 -3.87 -7.28
CA GLN A 509 7.74 -5.26 -7.00
C GLN A 509 6.68 -6.03 -6.18
N GLU A 510 5.71 -5.33 -5.59
CA GLU A 510 4.66 -5.96 -4.80
C GLU A 510 3.58 -6.52 -5.72
N VAL A 511 3.14 -7.76 -5.48
CA VAL A 511 2.30 -8.48 -6.45
C VAL A 511 0.82 -8.14 -6.32
N SER A 512 0.34 -7.70 -5.15
CA SER A 512 -1.10 -7.54 -4.90
C SER A 512 -1.47 -6.15 -4.37
N ASN A 513 -2.29 -5.43 -5.14
CA ASN A 513 -2.92 -4.18 -4.66
C ASN A 513 -3.85 -4.44 -3.47
N SER A 514 -4.58 -5.55 -3.50
CA SER A 514 -5.60 -5.84 -2.49
C SER A 514 -5.12 -6.31 -1.13
N ARG A 515 -3.92 -6.89 -1.09
CA ARG A 515 -3.28 -7.38 0.13
C ARG A 515 -2.16 -6.46 0.57
N TYR A 516 -2.06 -5.29 -0.06
CA TYR A 516 -1.04 -4.31 0.28
C TYR A 516 -1.22 -3.85 1.73
N GLU A 517 -0.10 -3.78 2.43
CA GLU A 517 0.01 -3.30 3.79
C GLU A 517 1.10 -2.24 3.83
N PRO A 518 0.78 -1.00 4.26
CA PRO A 518 1.79 0.02 4.43
C PRO A 518 2.78 -0.42 5.50
N SER A 519 4.02 0.04 5.37
CA SER A 519 5.02 -0.16 6.44
C SER A 519 4.50 0.43 7.76
N TRP A 520 4.85 -0.21 8.88
CA TRP A 520 4.41 0.23 10.22
C TRP A 520 4.79 1.68 10.49
N ILE A 521 5.86 2.18 9.87
CA ILE A 521 6.29 3.59 10.00
C ILE A 521 5.19 4.56 9.57
N TRP A 522 4.19 4.16 8.78
CA TRP A 522 3.07 5.00 8.36
C TRP A 522 1.81 4.83 9.22
N LEU A 523 1.85 3.90 10.17
CA LEU A 523 0.73 3.54 11.06
C LEU A 523 0.93 4.08 12.48
N VAL A 524 2.03 4.80 12.72
CA VAL A 524 2.32 5.43 14.02
C VAL A 524 1.73 6.84 14.03
N PRO A 525 0.94 7.20 15.06
CA PRO A 525 0.46 8.56 15.25
C PRO A 525 1.60 9.57 15.22
N ARG A 526 1.34 10.75 14.67
CA ARG A 526 2.36 11.79 14.51
C ARG A 526 2.40 12.73 15.70
N VAL A 527 3.62 13.10 16.03
CA VAL A 527 3.96 14.24 16.88
C VAL A 527 3.63 15.51 16.09
N THR A 528 2.57 16.20 16.49
CA THR A 528 2.19 17.50 15.93
C THR A 528 2.65 18.57 16.90
N GLY A 529 3.70 19.31 16.55
CA GLY A 529 4.11 20.46 17.34
C GLY A 529 3.06 21.57 17.26
N SER A 530 3.04 22.47 18.24
CA SER A 530 2.04 23.55 18.37
C SER A 530 1.98 24.54 17.19
N ASN A 531 2.87 24.43 16.21
CA ASN A 531 2.88 25.22 14.99
C ASN A 531 2.45 24.35 13.81
N GLN A 532 1.15 24.35 13.52
CA GLN A 532 0.62 23.91 12.22
C GLN A 532 1.34 24.73 11.14
N THR A 533 2.34 24.13 10.50
CA THR A 533 3.09 24.75 9.41
C THR A 533 2.50 24.28 8.08
N ASP A 534 2.74 25.04 7.01
CA ASP A 534 2.40 24.66 5.62
C ASP A 534 2.84 23.21 5.26
N GLN A 535 3.84 22.69 5.96
CA GLN A 535 4.38 21.33 5.81
C GLN A 535 3.42 20.22 6.27
N GLU A 536 2.51 20.50 7.21
CA GLU A 536 1.51 19.55 7.70
C GLU A 536 0.30 19.46 6.77
N ALA A 537 -0.14 20.59 6.22
CA ALA A 537 -1.14 20.64 5.17
C ALA A 537 -0.64 19.90 3.91
N GLU A 538 0.62 20.12 3.51
CA GLU A 538 1.25 19.40 2.39
C GLU A 538 1.37 17.89 2.69
N PHE A 539 1.64 17.49 3.95
CA PHE A 539 1.62 16.08 4.33
C PHE A 539 0.24 15.46 4.19
N THR A 540 -0.75 16.12 4.73
CA THR A 540 -2.12 15.65 4.73
C THR A 540 -2.60 15.45 3.29
N ASP A 541 -2.43 16.46 2.44
CA ASP A 541 -2.82 16.35 1.03
C ASP A 541 -2.09 15.20 0.31
N SER A 542 -0.79 15.02 0.57
CA SER A 542 0.02 13.93 -0.02
C SER A 542 -0.38 12.52 0.43
N MET A 543 -1.09 12.38 1.56
CA MET A 543 -1.50 11.09 2.12
C MET A 543 -2.94 10.71 1.77
N ARG A 544 -3.74 11.68 1.32
CA ARG A 544 -5.15 11.49 0.90
C ARG A 544 -5.31 10.30 -0.04
N VAL A 545 -4.46 10.20 -1.07
CA VAL A 545 -4.53 9.11 -2.07
C VAL A 545 -4.32 7.75 -1.43
N GLU A 546 -3.31 7.63 -0.56
CA GLU A 546 -3.00 6.35 0.09
C GLU A 546 -4.03 5.99 1.16
N TRP A 547 -4.59 6.99 1.86
CA TRP A 547 -5.73 6.81 2.75
C TRP A 547 -6.97 6.33 2.00
N ALA A 548 -7.32 6.97 0.87
CA ALA A 548 -8.48 6.59 0.06
C ALA A 548 -8.34 5.18 -0.50
N LYS A 549 -7.15 4.82 -1.00
CA LYS A 549 -6.85 3.44 -1.44
C LYS A 549 -6.95 2.43 -0.29
N ALA A 550 -6.47 2.77 0.91
CA ALA A 550 -6.60 1.92 2.09
C ALA A 550 -8.06 1.70 2.49
N ARG A 551 -8.87 2.77 2.46
CA ARG A 551 -10.32 2.70 2.69
C ARG A 551 -10.98 1.77 1.67
N ALA A 552 -10.71 1.96 0.39
CA ALA A 552 -11.26 1.11 -0.66
C ALA A 552 -10.89 -0.36 -0.44
N ARG A 553 -9.63 -0.67 -0.12
CA ARG A 553 -9.21 -2.05 0.21
C ARG A 553 -10.00 -2.64 1.36
N MET A 554 -10.11 -1.91 2.48
CA MET A 554 -10.91 -2.36 3.63
C MET A 554 -12.36 -2.63 3.21
N MET A 555 -13.01 -1.69 2.52
CA MET A 555 -14.40 -1.81 2.10
C MET A 555 -14.60 -3.01 1.16
N ARG A 556 -13.72 -3.20 0.16
CA ARG A 556 -13.78 -4.35 -0.76
C ARG A 556 -13.65 -5.69 -0.04
N TRP A 557 -12.82 -5.79 1.01
CA TRP A 557 -12.74 -7.03 1.81
C TRP A 557 -13.96 -7.23 2.72
N LYS A 558 -14.56 -6.16 3.27
CA LYS A 558 -15.80 -6.24 4.03
C LYS A 558 -16.99 -6.68 3.15
N GLU A 559 -17.13 -6.09 1.97
CA GLU A 559 -18.12 -6.50 0.97
C GLU A 559 -17.94 -7.96 0.58
N GLU A 560 -16.71 -8.36 0.27
CA GLU A 560 -16.38 -9.72 -0.12
C GLU A 560 -16.69 -10.74 0.99
N TYR A 561 -16.48 -10.38 2.26
CA TYR A 561 -16.87 -11.22 3.38
C TYR A 561 -18.39 -11.51 3.37
N LEU A 562 -19.21 -10.48 3.17
CA LEU A 562 -20.67 -10.61 3.08
C LEU A 562 -21.09 -11.40 1.83
N LEU A 563 -20.47 -11.12 0.68
CA LEU A 563 -20.76 -11.81 -0.58
C LEU A 563 -20.48 -13.30 -0.46
N VAL A 564 -19.34 -13.70 0.11
CA VAL A 564 -18.99 -15.13 0.28
C VAL A 564 -19.97 -15.82 1.22
N GLN A 565 -20.41 -15.17 2.30
CA GLN A 565 -21.44 -15.74 3.19
C GLN A 565 -22.76 -15.98 2.45
N GLU A 566 -23.20 -15.00 1.66
CA GLU A 566 -24.43 -15.12 0.88
C GLU A 566 -24.29 -16.15 -0.26
N GLU A 567 -23.14 -16.22 -0.93
CA GLU A 567 -22.83 -17.27 -1.91
C GLU A 567 -22.86 -18.66 -1.27
N MET A 568 -22.26 -18.83 -0.08
CA MET A 568 -22.31 -20.09 0.67
C MET A 568 -23.74 -20.50 1.00
N ARG A 569 -24.57 -19.55 1.46
CA ARG A 569 -26.00 -19.80 1.74
C ARG A 569 -26.75 -20.23 0.47
N ARG A 570 -26.58 -19.48 -0.63
CA ARG A 570 -27.20 -19.78 -1.93
C ARG A 570 -26.80 -21.14 -2.48
N VAL A 571 -25.56 -21.57 -2.26
CA VAL A 571 -25.10 -22.90 -2.67
C VAL A 571 -25.86 -24.00 -1.92
N VAL A 572 -26.08 -23.85 -0.61
CA VAL A 572 -26.86 -24.82 0.16
C VAL A 572 -28.30 -24.89 -0.35
N GLU A 573 -28.94 -23.74 -0.55
CA GLU A 573 -30.31 -23.68 -1.11
C GLU A 573 -30.39 -24.32 -2.50
N TYR A 574 -29.43 -24.00 -3.38
CA TYR A 574 -29.37 -24.60 -4.71
C TYR A 574 -29.21 -26.11 -4.65
N LEU A 575 -28.36 -26.64 -3.77
CA LEU A 575 -28.16 -28.08 -3.62
C LEU A 575 -29.40 -28.78 -3.06
N ASN A 576 -30.11 -28.16 -2.11
CA ASN A 576 -31.39 -28.66 -1.59
C ASN A 576 -32.46 -28.71 -2.69
N TRP A 577 -32.62 -27.61 -3.42
CA TRP A 577 -33.52 -27.54 -4.57
C TRP A 577 -33.17 -28.59 -5.62
N ARG A 578 -31.88 -28.73 -5.96
CA ARG A 578 -31.42 -29.69 -6.96
C ARG A 578 -31.65 -31.14 -6.50
N ALA A 579 -31.50 -31.42 -5.20
CA ALA A 579 -31.81 -32.72 -4.63
C ALA A 579 -33.32 -33.02 -4.69
N ALA A 580 -34.19 -32.06 -4.36
CA ALA A 580 -35.64 -32.21 -4.50
C ALA A 580 -36.05 -32.47 -5.96
N TRP A 581 -35.52 -31.67 -6.89
CA TRP A 581 -35.73 -31.86 -8.33
C TRP A 581 -35.35 -33.27 -8.79
N TRP A 582 -34.21 -33.82 -8.34
CA TRP A 582 -33.80 -35.19 -8.68
C TRP A 582 -34.76 -36.26 -8.12
N ARG A 583 -35.31 -36.05 -6.92
CA ARG A 583 -36.30 -36.97 -6.33
C ARG A 583 -37.63 -36.92 -7.07
N GLU A 584 -38.07 -35.75 -7.53
CA GLU A 584 -39.26 -35.65 -8.38
C GLU A 584 -39.07 -36.42 -9.69
N ARG A 585 -37.88 -36.33 -10.30
CA ARG A 585 -37.56 -37.04 -11.55
C ARG A 585 -37.60 -38.56 -11.41
N SER A 586 -37.33 -39.14 -10.24
CA SER A 586 -37.40 -40.60 -10.06
C SER A 586 -38.82 -41.13 -10.24
N SER A 587 -39.84 -40.37 -9.84
CA SER A 587 -41.26 -40.72 -10.03
C SER A 587 -41.73 -40.66 -11.49
N LEU A 588 -40.98 -40.01 -12.39
CA LEU A 588 -41.34 -39.86 -13.81
C LEU A 588 -40.84 -41.03 -14.69
N ARG A 589 -40.05 -41.96 -14.15
CA ARG A 589 -39.64 -43.18 -14.84
C ARG A 589 -40.44 -44.38 -14.28
N THR A 590 -41.68 -44.53 -14.71
CA THR A 590 -42.54 -45.66 -14.35
C THR A 590 -42.19 -46.95 -15.10
N ASP A 591 -41.47 -46.85 -16.20
CA ASP A 591 -41.21 -47.95 -17.14
C ASP A 591 -39.77 -48.50 -17.05
N ALA A 592 -39.05 -48.17 -15.97
CA ALA A 592 -37.72 -48.71 -15.76
C ALA A 592 -37.84 -50.15 -15.24
N ASP A 593 -37.54 -51.11 -16.11
CA ASP A 593 -37.41 -52.53 -15.78
C ASP A 593 -36.67 -52.72 -14.45
N ALA A 594 -37.28 -53.50 -13.56
CA ALA A 594 -36.76 -53.86 -12.23
C ALA A 594 -35.40 -54.59 -12.26
N SER A 595 -34.81 -54.82 -13.44
CA SER A 595 -33.51 -55.47 -13.65
C SER A 595 -32.32 -54.51 -13.60
N SER A 596 -32.52 -53.20 -13.53
CA SER A 596 -31.43 -52.22 -13.48
C SER A 596 -31.16 -51.74 -12.05
N HIS A 597 -30.65 -52.66 -11.22
CA HIS A 597 -30.06 -52.32 -9.92
C HIS A 597 -28.71 -51.60 -10.12
N TRP A 598 -28.59 -50.40 -9.54
CA TRP A 598 -27.33 -49.72 -9.27
C TRP A 598 -26.85 -50.03 -7.87
#